data_AF-A0A3A5LDW7-F1
#
_entry.id   AF-A0A3A5LDW7-F1
#
_cell.length_a   1.000
_cell.length_b   1.000
_cell.length_c   1.000
_cell.angle_alpha   90.00
_cell.angle_beta   90.00
_cell.angle_gamma   90.00
#
_symmetry.space_group_name_H-M   'P 1'
#
loop_
_entity.id
_entity.type
_entity.pdbx_description
1 polymer ?
#
loop_
_entity_poly.entity_id
_entity_poly.type
_entity_poly.pdbx_seq_one_letter_code
_entity_poly.pdbx_strand_id
1 'polypeptide(L)'
;MHNVSRRNAIHLVMAVAAALSASSMPSFATEAVPLAIKGYDPVAYFTTGSPTRGLPEIEYEWDEHRYLFASAEHRELFKADPVRYAPQFGNFCAMALALGEVDEANPENWLISDGKLYIFGKPAPMGPALFQQDLAANIAKANQNRALLEGH
;
A
#
# COMPACT_ATOMS: atom_id res chain seq x y z
N MET A 1 71.90 50.45 36.77
CA MET A 1 70.72 50.89 37.55
C MET A 1 69.60 49.90 37.35
N HIS A 2 68.88 49.67 38.43
CA HIS A 2 68.05 48.52 38.80
C HIS A 2 66.87 48.11 37.90
N ASN A 3 66.58 46.81 38.02
CA ASN A 3 65.25 46.18 38.12
C ASN A 3 64.43 45.92 36.85
N VAL A 4 64.50 44.65 36.43
CA VAL A 4 63.32 43.87 36.04
C VAL A 4 62.26 43.98 37.14
N SER A 5 61.09 44.53 36.82
CA SER A 5 59.95 44.59 37.74
C SER A 5 58.92 43.54 37.33
N ARG A 6 58.82 42.51 38.15
CA ARG A 6 57.70 41.57 38.20
C ARG A 6 56.47 42.31 38.72
N ARG A 7 55.33 42.23 38.02
CA ARG A 7 53.99 42.45 38.61
C ARG A 7 52.93 41.76 37.77
N ASN A 8 52.22 40.84 38.42
CA ASN A 8 51.06 40.07 37.98
C ASN A 8 50.00 40.92 37.28
N ALA A 9 49.32 40.34 36.28
CA ALA A 9 47.87 40.42 36.17
C ALA A 9 47.34 39.25 35.34
N ILE A 10 46.54 38.42 35.99
CA ILE A 10 45.73 37.37 35.39
C ILE A 10 44.60 38.05 34.60
N HIS A 11 44.46 37.72 33.32
CA HIS A 11 43.19 37.92 32.61
C HIS A 11 42.72 36.59 32.04
N LEU A 12 41.70 36.07 32.72
CA LEU A 12 40.83 34.98 32.36
C LEU A 12 40.26 35.21 30.95
N VAL A 13 40.66 34.39 29.97
CA VAL A 13 39.95 34.31 28.69
C VAL A 13 38.96 33.14 28.80
N MET A 14 37.68 33.50 28.96
CA MET A 14 36.55 32.58 28.81
C MET A 14 36.57 32.01 27.39
N ALA A 15 36.86 30.72 27.24
CA ALA A 15 36.61 30.00 26.01
C ALA A 15 35.09 29.80 25.87
N VAL A 16 34.47 30.53 24.94
CA VAL A 16 33.07 30.33 24.55
C VAL A 16 33.00 29.01 23.80
N ALA A 17 32.45 27.97 24.43
CA ALA A 17 32.11 26.73 23.75
C ALA A 17 30.90 27.00 22.83
N ALA A 18 31.12 27.03 21.52
CA ALA A 18 30.04 27.03 20.54
C ALA A 18 29.39 25.63 20.55
N ALA A 19 28.22 25.51 21.18
CA ALA A 19 27.40 24.32 21.08
C ALA A 19 26.83 24.26 19.65
N LEU A 20 27.34 23.33 18.82
CA LEU A 20 26.64 22.94 17.59
C LEU A 20 25.37 22.21 18.01
N SER A 21 24.25 22.90 18.01
CA SER A 21 22.93 22.27 18.08
C SER A 21 22.74 21.45 16.80
N ALA A 22 22.96 20.14 16.88
CA ALA A 22 22.54 19.21 15.85
C ALA A 22 21.00 19.23 15.82
N SER A 23 20.43 20.02 14.92
CA SER A 23 19.00 19.97 14.64
C SER A 23 18.72 18.63 13.96
N SER A 24 18.20 17.68 14.73
CA SER A 24 17.58 16.46 14.19
C SER A 24 16.42 16.89 13.29
N MET A 25 16.64 16.91 11.97
CA MET A 25 15.53 17.06 11.04
C MET A 25 14.59 15.87 11.22
N PRO A 26 13.26 16.09 11.27
CA PRO A 26 12.33 14.98 11.29
C PRO A 26 12.54 14.18 10.01
N SER A 27 12.85 12.89 10.13
CA SER A 27 12.69 11.97 9.02
C SER A 27 11.20 12.01 8.67
N PHE A 28 10.85 12.60 7.53
CA PHE A 28 9.56 12.31 6.92
C PHE A 28 9.58 10.80 6.69
N ALA A 29 8.85 10.07 7.52
CA ALA A 29 8.49 8.70 7.19
C ALA A 29 7.70 8.82 5.89
N THR A 30 8.31 8.45 4.76
CA THR A 30 7.56 8.22 3.53
C THR A 30 6.38 7.33 3.93
N GLU A 31 5.15 7.82 3.76
CA GLU A 31 3.96 7.00 4.03
C GLU A 31 4.15 5.68 3.28
N ALA A 32 4.04 4.57 4.01
CA ALA A 32 4.27 3.27 3.41
C ALA A 32 3.21 3.06 2.32
N VAL A 33 3.65 2.82 1.08
CA VAL A 33 2.76 2.51 -0.04
C VAL A 33 1.80 1.37 0.38
N PRO A 34 0.47 1.56 0.31
CA PRO A 34 -0.50 0.58 0.74
C PRO A 34 -0.26 -0.79 0.10
N LEU A 35 -0.35 -1.84 0.91
CA LEU A 35 -0.19 -3.21 0.43
C LEU A 35 -1.46 -3.67 -0.28
N ALA A 36 -1.35 -4.08 -1.54
CA ALA A 36 -2.46 -4.61 -2.30
C ALA A 36 -2.90 -5.97 -1.75
N ILE A 37 -4.21 -6.19 -1.65
CA ILE A 37 -4.91 -7.43 -1.32
C ILE A 37 -4.28 -8.19 -0.15
N LYS A 38 -3.88 -7.43 0.88
CA LYS A 38 -3.24 -7.94 2.10
C LYS A 38 -1.93 -8.71 1.83
N GLY A 39 -1.31 -8.55 0.66
CA GLY A 39 -0.09 -9.25 0.24
C GLY A 39 -0.34 -10.59 -0.47
N TYR A 40 -1.56 -10.83 -0.96
CA TYR A 40 -1.82 -11.95 -1.86
C TYR A 40 -1.35 -11.63 -3.28
N ASP A 41 -1.07 -12.67 -4.05
CA ASP A 41 -0.67 -12.59 -5.44
C ASP A 41 -1.91 -12.47 -6.35
N PRO A 42 -2.10 -11.35 -7.07
CA PRO A 42 -3.26 -11.16 -7.93
C PRO A 42 -3.26 -12.09 -9.16
N VAL A 43 -2.09 -12.54 -9.61
CA VAL A 43 -1.96 -13.45 -10.77
C VAL A 43 -2.36 -14.87 -10.40
N ALA A 44 -2.11 -15.29 -9.15
CA ALA A 44 -2.43 -16.64 -8.68
C ALA A 44 -3.91 -17.00 -8.77
N TYR A 45 -4.82 -16.02 -8.71
CA TYR A 45 -6.26 -16.25 -8.91
C TYR A 45 -6.57 -16.75 -10.34
N PHE A 46 -5.78 -16.35 -11.33
CA PHE A 46 -5.96 -16.70 -12.74
C PHE A 46 -5.13 -17.92 -13.17
N THR A 47 -4.00 -18.17 -12.51
CA THR A 47 -3.09 -19.28 -12.86
C THR A 47 -3.35 -20.50 -11.98
N THR A 48 -3.01 -20.43 -10.69
CA THR A 48 -3.20 -21.50 -9.71
C THR A 48 -4.68 -21.73 -9.40
N GLY A 49 -5.52 -20.69 -9.55
CA GLY A 49 -6.95 -20.76 -9.25
C GLY A 49 -7.27 -20.69 -7.75
N SER A 50 -6.33 -20.20 -6.94
CA SER A 50 -6.49 -20.07 -5.49
C SER A 50 -5.72 -18.86 -4.94
N PRO A 51 -6.25 -18.20 -3.88
CA PRO A 51 -5.53 -17.16 -3.14
C PRO A 51 -4.18 -17.72 -2.69
N THR A 52 -3.11 -17.06 -3.10
CA THR A 52 -1.74 -17.46 -2.76
C THR A 52 -1.02 -16.25 -2.19
N ARG A 53 -0.29 -16.42 -1.09
CA ARG A 53 0.49 -15.34 -0.49
C ARG A 53 1.67 -15.01 -1.39
N GLY A 54 1.89 -13.72 -1.63
CA GLY A 54 3.09 -13.23 -2.27
C GLY A 54 4.26 -13.16 -1.28
N LEU A 55 5.46 -13.03 -1.84
CA LEU A 55 6.70 -12.87 -1.09
C LEU A 55 7.13 -11.40 -1.07
N PRO A 56 7.53 -10.82 0.08
CA PRO A 56 7.96 -9.41 0.16
C PRO A 56 9.10 -9.04 -0.78
N GLU A 57 9.98 -9.99 -1.10
CA GLU A 57 11.11 -9.81 -2.03
C GLU A 57 10.69 -9.81 -3.52
N ILE A 58 9.46 -10.22 -3.83
CA ILE A 58 8.90 -10.23 -5.17
C ILE A 58 7.72 -9.27 -5.20
N GLU A 59 8.02 -7.98 -5.34
CA GLU A 59 7.02 -6.91 -5.34
C GLU A 59 7.05 -6.05 -6.61
N TYR A 60 5.95 -5.34 -6.86
CA TYR A 60 5.83 -4.32 -7.89
C TYR A 60 4.81 -3.27 -7.45
N GLU A 61 5.16 -1.99 -7.58
CA GLU A 61 4.24 -0.88 -7.31
C GLU A 61 3.51 -0.48 -8.59
N TRP A 62 2.19 -0.38 -8.49
CA TRP A 62 1.31 0.03 -9.58
C TRP A 62 0.02 0.62 -9.01
N ASP A 63 -0.49 1.70 -9.62
CA ASP A 63 -1.74 2.36 -9.21
C ASP A 63 -1.78 2.65 -7.69
N GLU A 64 -0.69 3.27 -7.20
CA GLU A 64 -0.51 3.68 -5.79
C GLU A 64 -0.50 2.54 -4.75
N HIS A 65 -0.45 1.29 -5.21
CA HIS A 65 -0.39 0.12 -4.36
C HIS A 65 0.85 -0.72 -4.62
N ARG A 66 1.32 -1.38 -3.58
CA ARG A 66 2.40 -2.36 -3.66
C ARG A 66 1.83 -3.77 -3.71
N TYR A 67 2.09 -4.46 -4.81
CA TYR A 67 1.65 -5.85 -5.02
C TYR A 67 2.79 -6.81 -4.69
N LEU A 68 2.47 -7.94 -4.07
CA LEU A 68 3.40 -9.04 -3.83
C LEU A 68 3.05 -10.21 -4.74
N PHE A 69 4.05 -11.01 -5.10
CA PHE A 69 3.89 -12.14 -6.00
C PHE A 69 4.52 -13.40 -5.42
N ALA A 70 3.89 -14.55 -5.67
CA ALA A 70 4.39 -15.85 -5.24
C ALA A 70 5.61 -16.31 -6.06
N SER A 71 5.80 -15.72 -7.25
CA SER A 71 6.93 -16.00 -8.13
C SER A 71 7.32 -14.78 -8.96
N ALA A 72 8.58 -14.76 -9.44
CA ALA A 72 9.05 -13.71 -10.34
C ALA A 72 8.27 -13.72 -11.67
N GLU A 73 7.87 -14.91 -12.15
CA GLU A 73 7.03 -15.05 -13.35
C GLU A 73 5.68 -14.35 -13.19
N HIS A 74 5.00 -14.52 -12.04
CA HIS A 74 3.75 -13.84 -11.75
C HIS A 74 3.92 -12.32 -11.73
N ARG A 75 5.01 -11.80 -11.15
CA ARG A 75 5.31 -10.36 -11.21
C ARG A 75 5.44 -9.86 -12.65
N GLU A 76 6.14 -10.59 -13.51
CA GLU A 76 6.30 -10.19 -14.91
C GLU A 76 4.98 -10.28 -15.70
N LEU A 77 4.12 -11.28 -15.42
CA LEU A 77 2.76 -11.34 -15.97
C LEU A 77 1.92 -10.13 -15.55
N PHE A 78 1.96 -9.76 -14.27
CA PHE A 78 1.25 -8.59 -13.77
C PHE A 78 1.75 -7.30 -14.43
N LYS A 79 3.08 -7.10 -14.52
CA LYS A 79 3.67 -5.93 -15.18
C LYS A 79 3.27 -5.81 -16.65
N ALA A 80 3.08 -6.92 -17.33
CA ALA A 80 2.70 -6.94 -18.74
C ALA A 80 1.23 -6.52 -18.96
N ASP A 81 0.33 -6.82 -18.02
CA ASP A 81 -1.10 -6.47 -18.11
C ASP A 81 -1.74 -6.27 -16.71
N PRO A 82 -1.41 -5.16 -16.01
CA PRO A 82 -1.84 -4.98 -14.63
C PRO A 82 -3.36 -4.82 -14.52
N VAL A 83 -4.02 -4.26 -15.54
CA VAL A 83 -5.48 -4.04 -15.59
C VAL A 83 -6.25 -5.36 -15.57
N ARG A 84 -5.69 -6.43 -16.15
CA ARG A 84 -6.27 -7.78 -16.10
C ARG A 84 -6.21 -8.39 -14.71
N TYR A 85 -5.06 -8.28 -14.05
CA TYR A 85 -4.78 -9.02 -12.83
C TYR A 85 -5.17 -8.27 -11.56
N ALA A 86 -5.07 -6.94 -11.55
CA ALA A 86 -5.44 -6.14 -10.40
C ALA A 86 -6.94 -6.27 -10.08
N PRO A 87 -7.32 -6.31 -8.78
CA PRO A 87 -8.72 -6.25 -8.39
C PRO A 87 -9.37 -4.96 -8.89
N GLN A 88 -10.58 -5.04 -9.44
CA GLN A 88 -11.24 -3.87 -10.05
C GLN A 88 -11.51 -2.72 -9.06
N PHE A 89 -11.54 -3.01 -7.76
CA PHE A 89 -11.80 -2.06 -6.68
C PHE A 89 -10.72 -2.13 -5.59
N GLY A 90 -9.48 -2.44 -5.99
CA GLY A 90 -8.32 -2.45 -5.09
C GLY A 90 -8.51 -3.36 -3.88
N ASN A 91 -8.34 -2.79 -2.68
CA ASN A 91 -8.45 -3.51 -1.40
C ASN A 91 -9.87 -3.66 -0.86
N PHE A 92 -10.89 -3.21 -1.60
CA PHE A 92 -12.26 -3.08 -1.10
C PHE A 92 -13.22 -4.14 -1.65
N CYS A 93 -14.22 -4.46 -0.85
CA CYS A 93 -15.28 -5.40 -1.18
C CYS A 93 -16.12 -4.88 -2.35
N ALA A 94 -16.11 -5.59 -3.49
CA ALA A 94 -16.84 -5.20 -4.69
C ALA A 94 -18.37 -5.11 -4.45
N MET A 95 -18.93 -6.00 -3.62
CA MET A 95 -20.35 -5.99 -3.29
C MET A 95 -20.72 -4.83 -2.35
N ALA A 96 -19.91 -4.55 -1.32
CA ALA A 96 -20.16 -3.40 -0.44
C ALA A 96 -20.16 -2.10 -1.26
N LEU A 97 -19.19 -1.95 -2.17
CA LEU A 97 -19.13 -0.80 -3.05
C LEU A 97 -20.34 -0.69 -3.97
N ALA A 98 -20.85 -1.82 -4.51
CA ALA A 98 -22.09 -1.83 -5.29
C ALA A 98 -23.33 -1.42 -4.48
N LEU A 99 -23.29 -1.57 -3.15
CA LEU A 99 -24.34 -1.15 -2.22
C LEU A 99 -24.14 0.28 -1.68
N GLY A 100 -23.07 0.97 -2.08
CA GLY A 100 -22.75 2.33 -1.61
C GLY A 100 -22.06 2.37 -0.25
N GLU A 101 -21.42 1.26 0.14
CA GLU A 101 -20.66 1.12 1.38
C GLU A 101 -19.18 0.89 1.08
N VAL A 102 -18.32 1.20 2.06
CA VAL A 102 -16.89 0.84 2.03
C VAL A 102 -16.65 -0.25 3.06
N ASP A 103 -16.15 -1.40 2.59
CA ASP A 103 -15.73 -2.50 3.44
C ASP A 103 -14.47 -3.12 2.84
N GLU A 104 -13.60 -3.67 3.70
CA GLU A 104 -12.35 -4.26 3.25
C GLU A 104 -12.60 -5.63 2.60
N ALA A 105 -11.86 -5.92 1.54
CA ALA A 105 -11.90 -7.22 0.90
C ALA A 105 -11.23 -8.30 1.78
N ASN A 106 -11.75 -9.52 1.71
CA ASN A 106 -11.06 -10.71 2.16
C ASN A 106 -10.57 -11.48 0.91
N PRO A 107 -9.25 -11.60 0.69
CA PRO A 107 -8.64 -12.31 -0.45
C PRO A 107 -9.20 -13.72 -0.70
N GLU A 108 -9.71 -14.38 0.34
CA GLU A 108 -10.31 -15.72 0.26
C GLU A 108 -11.73 -15.73 -0.34
N ASN A 109 -12.33 -14.57 -0.66
CA ASN A 109 -13.61 -14.48 -1.34
C ASN A 109 -13.45 -13.71 -2.65
N TRP A 110 -13.42 -14.41 -3.77
CA TRP A 110 -13.17 -13.79 -5.08
C TRP A 110 -14.13 -14.32 -6.16
N LEU A 111 -14.15 -13.58 -7.27
CA LEU A 111 -14.80 -13.95 -8.51
C LEU A 111 -13.91 -13.45 -9.64
N ILE A 112 -13.63 -14.33 -10.61
CA ILE A 112 -13.15 -13.91 -11.92
C ILE A 112 -14.34 -13.92 -12.87
N SER A 113 -14.61 -12.78 -13.50
CA SER A 113 -15.65 -12.66 -14.52
C SER A 113 -15.20 -11.70 -15.61
N ASP A 114 -15.47 -12.04 -16.87
CA ASP A 114 -15.00 -11.29 -18.05
C ASP A 114 -13.51 -10.94 -18.00
N GLY A 115 -12.69 -11.88 -17.49
CA GLY A 115 -11.24 -11.72 -17.39
C GLY A 115 -10.76 -10.74 -16.31
N LYS A 116 -11.63 -10.32 -15.39
CA LYS A 116 -11.35 -9.36 -14.33
C LYS A 116 -11.52 -9.96 -12.94
N LEU A 117 -10.69 -9.53 -12.00
CA LEU A 117 -10.72 -9.97 -10.61
C LEU A 117 -11.60 -9.06 -9.74
N TYR A 118 -12.53 -9.66 -9.02
CA TYR A 118 -13.36 -9.02 -7.99
C TYR A 118 -13.16 -9.75 -6.67
N ILE A 119 -12.97 -9.01 -5.57
CA ILE A 119 -12.77 -9.56 -4.22
C ILE A 119 -13.85 -9.02 -3.28
N PHE A 120 -14.23 -9.81 -2.28
CA PHE A 120 -15.38 -9.57 -1.42
C PHE A 120 -15.01 -9.71 0.06
N GLY A 121 -15.68 -8.95 0.93
CA GLY A 121 -15.54 -9.10 2.38
C GLY A 121 -16.15 -10.40 2.91
N LYS A 122 -17.20 -10.92 2.24
CA LYS A 122 -17.97 -12.10 2.65
C LYS A 122 -17.94 -13.22 1.59
N PRO A 123 -18.03 -14.51 2.02
CA PRO A 123 -18.06 -15.64 1.10
C PRO A 123 -19.37 -15.72 0.31
N ALA A 124 -19.44 -16.67 -0.61
CA ALA A 124 -20.69 -17.01 -1.29
C ALA A 124 -21.75 -17.51 -0.28
N PRO A 125 -23.04 -17.19 -0.47
CA PRO A 125 -23.55 -16.42 -1.60
C PRO A 125 -23.35 -14.91 -1.47
N MET A 126 -23.18 -14.38 -0.24
CA MET A 126 -23.29 -12.96 0.07
C MET A 126 -22.39 -12.03 -0.76
N GLY A 127 -21.15 -12.44 -1.05
CA GLY A 127 -20.25 -11.69 -1.93
C GLY A 127 -20.33 -12.17 -3.38
N PRO A 128 -19.51 -13.17 -3.76
CA PRO A 128 -19.34 -13.58 -5.16
C PRO A 128 -20.64 -13.94 -5.89
N ALA A 129 -21.48 -14.79 -5.29
CA ALA A 129 -22.65 -15.33 -5.99
C ALA A 129 -23.73 -14.27 -6.21
N LEU A 130 -24.04 -13.44 -5.19
CA LEU A 130 -24.96 -12.33 -5.34
C LEU A 130 -24.43 -11.27 -6.32
N PHE A 131 -23.11 -11.02 -6.33
CA PHE A 131 -22.51 -10.09 -7.30
C PHE A 131 -22.70 -10.60 -8.73
N GLN A 132 -22.45 -11.89 -8.95
CA GLN A 132 -22.56 -12.54 -10.25
C GLN A 132 -23.99 -12.62 -10.79
N GLN A 133 -25.00 -12.73 -9.93
CA GLN A 133 -26.41 -12.81 -10.34
C GLN A 133 -26.86 -11.62 -11.19
N ASP A 134 -26.37 -10.42 -10.88
CA ASP A 134 -26.63 -9.20 -11.66
C ASP A 134 -25.31 -8.47 -11.94
N LEU A 135 -24.38 -9.21 -12.56
CA LEU A 135 -22.99 -8.79 -12.75
C LEU A 135 -22.88 -7.39 -13.37
N ALA A 136 -23.58 -7.13 -14.47
CA ALA A 136 -23.50 -5.87 -15.19
C ALA A 136 -24.01 -4.70 -14.33
N ALA A 137 -25.15 -4.85 -13.65
CA ALA A 137 -25.69 -3.79 -12.82
C ALA A 137 -24.84 -3.57 -11.57
N ASN A 138 -24.32 -4.63 -10.95
CA ASN A 138 -23.47 -4.52 -9.76
C ASN A 138 -22.12 -3.86 -10.08
N ILE A 139 -21.51 -4.18 -11.22
CA ILE A 139 -20.32 -3.47 -11.71
C ILE A 139 -20.64 -1.99 -11.95
N ALA A 140 -21.77 -1.68 -12.60
CA ALA A 140 -22.15 -0.30 -12.86
C ALA A 140 -22.34 0.50 -11.56
N LYS A 141 -23.03 -0.06 -10.56
CA LYS A 141 -23.21 0.55 -9.24
C LYS A 141 -21.88 0.74 -8.50
N ALA A 142 -21.03 -0.28 -8.47
CA ALA A 142 -19.73 -0.19 -7.81
C ALA A 142 -18.83 0.89 -8.47
N ASN A 143 -18.87 1.00 -9.80
CA ASN A 143 -18.15 2.08 -10.51
C ASN A 143 -18.73 3.47 -10.20
N GLN A 144 -20.06 3.63 -10.10
CA GLN A 144 -20.70 4.89 -9.70
C GLN A 144 -20.26 5.33 -8.30
N ASN A 145 -19.98 4.36 -7.42
CA ASN A 145 -19.58 4.60 -6.04
C ASN A 145 -18.06 4.67 -5.83
N ARG A 146 -17.23 4.66 -6.90
CA ARG A 146 -15.75 4.65 -6.79
C ARG A 146 -15.20 5.85 -5.99
N ALA A 147 -15.87 6.99 -5.99
CA ALA A 147 -15.51 8.15 -5.19
C ALA A 147 -15.53 7.89 -3.67
N LEU A 148 -16.26 6.86 -3.19
CA LEU A 148 -16.22 6.45 -1.78
C LEU A 148 -14.87 5.86 -1.37
N LEU A 149 -14.03 5.46 -2.34
CA LEU A 149 -12.69 4.92 -2.07
C LEU A 149 -11.63 6.02 -1.92
N GLU A 150 -11.94 7.25 -2.30
CA GLU A 150 -10.99 8.37 -2.21
C GLU A 150 -10.69 8.67 -0.73
N GLY A 151 -9.42 8.63 -0.35
CA GLY A 151 -8.97 8.88 1.03
C GLY A 151 -8.85 7.64 1.91
N HIS A 152 -8.95 6.44 1.33
CA HIS A 152 -8.59 5.16 1.97
C HIS A 152 -7.34 4.55 1.32
#